data_AF-A0A952YSB9-F1
#
_entry.id   AF-A0A952YSB9-F1
#
_cell.length_a   1.000
_cell.length_b   1.000
_cell.length_c   1.000
_cell.angle_alpha   90.00
_cell.angle_beta   90.00
_cell.angle_gamma   90.00
#
_symmetry.space_group_name_H-M   'P 1'
#
loop_
_entity.id
_entity.type
_entity.pdbx_description
1 polymer ?
#
loop_
_entity_poly.entity_id
_entity_poly.type
_entity_poly.pdbx_seq_one_letter_code
_entity_poly.pdbx_strand_id
1 'polypeptide(L)'
;MKTIARPLATAAVAAAVLALGACATSGMGGGELVRKGEGDQPVLFSWKSDDGGISGTMTARLPDATYRGRFFQITRQTERRSIEPLWNGWPEGWYDWHYWGPDAYEPYAVTQFITRYTGKVVANLRNDDGKRMRCRMHLIAPARGMAGGGEGECQIHGGGTVNARF
;
A
#
# COMPACT_ATOMS: atom_id res chain seq x y z
N MET A 1 -43.53 30.08 -57.80
CA MET A 1 -44.28 29.31 -56.76
C MET A 1 -43.30 28.97 -55.64
N LYS A 2 -43.65 29.29 -54.40
CA LYS A 2 -42.84 29.03 -53.19
C LYS A 2 -42.99 27.56 -52.77
N THR A 3 -41.89 26.91 -52.39
CA THR A 3 -41.92 25.66 -51.62
C THR A 3 -41.02 25.82 -50.40
N ILE A 4 -41.58 25.54 -49.23
CA ILE A 4 -40.99 25.64 -47.89
C ILE A 4 -40.68 24.22 -47.41
N ALA A 5 -39.50 23.96 -46.82
CA ALA A 5 -39.32 23.10 -45.62
C ALA A 5 -37.84 22.94 -45.19
N ARG A 6 -37.48 23.70 -44.14
CA ARG A 6 -36.74 23.43 -42.88
C ARG A 6 -35.61 22.36 -42.74
N PRO A 7 -34.71 22.55 -41.75
CA PRO A 7 -33.27 22.30 -41.83
C PRO A 7 -32.84 20.94 -41.23
N LEU A 8 -31.70 20.43 -41.66
CA LEU A 8 -30.99 19.34 -40.98
C LEU A 8 -29.73 19.89 -40.32
N ALA A 9 -29.83 20.05 -39.01
CA ALA A 9 -28.73 20.34 -38.11
C ALA A 9 -27.66 19.24 -38.24
N THR A 10 -26.44 19.63 -38.57
CA THR A 10 -25.27 18.75 -38.64
C THR A 10 -24.81 18.49 -37.21
N ALA A 11 -25.09 17.29 -36.70
CA ALA A 11 -24.65 16.84 -35.38
C ALA A 11 -23.12 16.65 -35.38
N ALA A 12 -22.39 17.51 -34.68
CA ALA A 12 -20.99 17.31 -34.37
C ALA A 12 -20.87 16.28 -33.23
N VAL A 13 -20.48 15.05 -33.56
CA VAL A 13 -20.15 14.01 -32.56
C VAL A 13 -18.75 14.29 -32.03
N ALA A 14 -18.65 14.96 -30.89
CA ALA A 14 -17.41 15.06 -30.14
C ALA A 14 -17.18 13.75 -29.35
N ALA A 15 -16.28 12.90 -29.83
CA ALA A 15 -15.82 11.73 -29.09
C ALA A 15 -14.90 12.18 -27.95
N ALA A 16 -15.46 12.35 -26.74
CA ALA A 16 -14.69 12.52 -25.52
C ALA A 16 -14.09 11.18 -25.11
N VAL A 17 -12.79 11.00 -25.34
CA VAL A 17 -12.03 9.87 -24.78
C VAL A 17 -11.89 10.12 -23.27
N LEU A 18 -12.72 9.43 -22.49
CA LEU A 18 -12.62 9.40 -21.03
C LEU A 18 -11.34 8.64 -20.65
N ALA A 19 -10.24 9.36 -20.48
CA ALA A 19 -9.07 8.84 -19.80
C ALA A 19 -9.43 8.61 -18.32
N LEU A 20 -9.73 7.37 -17.97
CA LEU A 20 -9.86 6.92 -16.58
C LEU A 20 -8.46 6.93 -15.94
N GLY A 21 -7.92 8.11 -15.67
CA GLY A 21 -6.74 8.26 -14.81
C GLY A 21 -7.18 7.96 -13.38
N ALA A 22 -6.75 6.84 -12.80
CA ALA A 22 -6.83 6.64 -11.36
C ALA A 22 -6.10 7.81 -10.69
N CYS A 23 -6.80 8.59 -9.86
CA CYS A 23 -6.17 9.72 -9.17
C CYS A 23 -5.02 9.18 -8.31
N ALA A 24 -3.78 9.54 -8.66
CA ALA A 24 -2.64 9.28 -7.79
C ALA A 24 -2.89 9.99 -6.45
N THR A 25 -2.90 9.23 -5.36
CA THR A 25 -3.08 9.77 -4.00
C THR A 25 -1.77 9.71 -3.25
N SER A 26 -1.57 10.61 -2.29
CA SER A 26 -0.38 10.59 -1.42
C SER A 26 -0.76 11.02 -0.03
N GLY A 27 0.01 10.61 0.96
CA GLY A 27 -0.21 10.96 2.35
C GLY A 27 1.04 10.80 3.21
N MET A 28 0.89 11.19 4.47
CA MET A 28 1.92 11.07 5.50
C MET A 28 1.35 10.30 6.68
N GLY A 29 2.24 9.66 7.43
CA GLY A 29 1.95 8.96 8.67
C GLY A 29 3.10 9.11 9.64
N GLY A 30 2.91 8.62 10.85
CA GLY A 30 3.92 8.65 11.91
C GLY A 30 4.08 7.30 12.58
N GLY A 31 5.10 7.17 13.39
CA GLY A 31 5.28 5.98 14.22
C GLY A 31 6.44 6.15 15.18
N GLU A 32 6.62 5.14 16.01
CA GLU A 32 7.67 5.09 17.02
C GLU A 32 8.50 3.82 16.80
N LEU A 33 9.81 4.02 16.61
CA LEU A 33 10.80 2.97 16.58
C LEU A 33 11.16 2.59 18.02
N VAL A 34 10.96 1.32 18.33
CA VAL A 34 11.31 0.68 19.58
C VAL A 34 12.52 -0.23 19.35
N ARG A 35 13.62 0.03 20.06
CA ARG A 35 14.82 -0.83 20.10
C ARG A 35 15.16 -1.15 21.55
N LYS A 36 15.65 -2.37 21.79
CA LYS A 36 15.97 -2.82 23.15
C LYS A 36 17.10 -1.96 23.74
N GLY A 37 16.82 -1.26 24.84
CA GLY A 37 17.80 -0.44 25.55
C GLY A 37 18.01 0.96 24.99
N GLU A 38 17.22 1.38 24.00
CA GLU A 38 17.17 2.74 23.49
C GLU A 38 15.83 3.38 23.84
N GLY A 39 15.77 4.71 23.89
CA GLY A 39 14.49 5.43 23.96
C GLY A 39 13.75 5.38 22.64
N ASP A 40 12.42 5.51 22.69
CA ASP A 40 11.58 5.49 21.49
C ASP A 40 11.92 6.65 20.56
N GLN A 41 12.06 6.37 19.26
CA GLN A 41 12.47 7.34 18.25
C GLN A 41 11.36 7.59 17.22
N PRO A 42 11.11 8.84 16.81
CA PRO A 42 10.05 9.12 15.85
C PRO A 42 10.42 8.59 14.45
N VAL A 43 9.41 8.05 13.78
CA VAL A 43 9.49 7.62 12.37
C VAL A 43 8.45 8.37 11.57
N LEU A 44 8.87 9.06 10.52
CA LEU A 44 7.95 9.70 9.58
C LEU A 44 7.72 8.79 8.39
N PHE A 45 6.46 8.52 8.09
CA PHE A 45 6.07 7.81 6.88
C PHE A 45 5.52 8.78 5.84
N SER A 46 5.83 8.51 4.58
CA SER A 46 5.17 9.12 3.43
C SER A 46 4.90 8.05 2.38
N TRP A 47 3.80 8.21 1.65
CA TRP A 47 3.44 7.27 0.61
C TRP A 47 2.82 8.01 -0.57
N LYS A 48 3.01 7.43 -1.76
CA LYS A 48 2.37 7.85 -2.99
C LYS A 48 1.83 6.60 -3.68
N SER A 49 0.55 6.60 -3.97
CA SER A 49 -0.13 5.58 -4.74
C SER A 49 -0.25 5.97 -6.20
N ASP A 50 -0.11 4.97 -7.06
CA ASP A 50 -0.22 5.11 -8.51
C ASP A 50 -1.58 4.64 -9.05
N ASP A 51 -2.43 4.04 -8.21
CA ASP A 51 -3.66 3.32 -8.62
C ASP A 51 -4.83 3.49 -7.63
N GLY A 52 -4.97 4.68 -7.03
CA GLY A 52 -6.10 4.99 -6.15
C GLY A 52 -5.98 4.43 -4.72
N GLY A 53 -4.77 4.08 -4.29
CA GLY A 53 -4.43 3.72 -2.91
C GLY A 53 -4.06 2.25 -2.70
N ILE A 54 -4.06 1.43 -3.75
CA ILE A 54 -3.81 -0.01 -3.68
C ILE A 54 -2.31 -0.31 -3.67
N SER A 55 -1.55 0.33 -4.55
CA SER A 55 -0.11 0.13 -4.67
C SER A 55 0.61 1.43 -4.95
N GLY A 56 1.90 1.41 -4.68
CA GLY A 56 2.78 2.53 -4.97
C GLY A 56 4.03 2.47 -4.12
N THR A 57 4.59 3.64 -3.84
CA THR A 57 5.85 3.77 -3.11
C THR A 57 5.61 4.30 -1.71
N MET A 58 6.26 3.68 -0.73
CA MET A 58 6.32 4.12 0.66
C MET A 58 7.75 4.49 1.02
N THR A 59 7.89 5.48 1.90
CA THR A 59 9.16 5.90 2.49
C THR A 59 8.99 6.05 3.99
N ALA A 60 9.87 5.40 4.75
CA ALA A 60 9.98 5.54 6.20
C ALA A 60 11.30 6.26 6.52
N ARG A 61 11.22 7.39 7.21
CA ARG A 61 12.37 8.20 7.63
C ARG A 61 12.55 8.05 9.13
N LEU A 62 13.64 7.41 9.51
CA LEU A 62 14.15 7.30 10.88
C LEU A 62 15.17 8.43 11.10
N PRO A 63 15.59 8.68 12.36
CA PRO A 63 16.66 9.65 12.64
C PRO A 63 17.98 9.32 11.94
N ASP A 64 18.29 8.03 11.78
CA ASP A 64 19.58 7.52 11.28
C ASP A 64 19.51 6.94 9.86
N ALA A 65 18.32 6.69 9.31
CA ALA A 65 18.16 5.99 8.05
C ALA A 65 16.87 6.34 7.31
N THR A 66 16.87 6.23 5.99
CA THR A 66 15.67 6.30 5.16
C THR A 66 15.47 4.98 4.42
N TYR A 67 14.28 4.40 4.56
CA TYR A 67 13.87 3.19 3.86
C TYR A 67 12.81 3.54 2.82
N ARG A 68 12.94 3.00 1.61
CA ARG A 68 11.99 3.22 0.52
C ARG A 68 11.72 1.93 -0.23
N GLY A 69 10.49 1.78 -0.71
CA GLY A 69 10.11 0.60 -1.49
C GLY A 69 8.62 0.55 -1.78
N ARG A 70 8.19 -0.59 -2.30
CA ARG A 70 6.80 -0.79 -2.72
C ARG A 70 5.91 -1.10 -1.51
N PHE A 71 4.71 -0.54 -1.51
CA PHE A 71 3.60 -1.06 -0.71
C PHE A 71 2.50 -1.62 -1.62
N PHE A 72 1.68 -2.50 -1.05
CA PHE A 72 0.55 -3.11 -1.74
C PHE A 72 -0.56 -3.47 -0.74
N GLN A 73 -1.78 -3.04 -1.04
CA GLN A 73 -3.00 -3.43 -0.36
C GLN A 73 -3.50 -4.74 -0.94
N ILE A 74 -3.67 -5.73 -0.09
CA ILE A 74 -4.20 -7.02 -0.48
C ILE A 74 -5.72 -6.89 -0.62
N THR A 75 -6.23 -7.24 -1.80
CA THR A 75 -7.63 -7.13 -2.19
C THR A 75 -8.17 -8.46 -2.68
N ARG A 76 -9.48 -8.48 -3.01
CA ARG A 76 -10.13 -9.65 -3.62
C ARG A 76 -9.58 -10.04 -5.00
N GLN A 77 -8.85 -9.15 -5.65
CA GLN A 77 -8.29 -9.39 -6.99
C GLN A 77 -6.78 -9.63 -6.94
N THR A 78 -6.20 -9.71 -5.74
CA THR A 78 -4.75 -9.83 -5.61
C THR A 78 -4.27 -11.18 -6.08
N GLU A 79 -3.42 -11.15 -7.11
CA GLU A 79 -2.69 -12.31 -7.57
C GLU A 79 -1.37 -12.46 -6.83
N ARG A 80 -0.91 -13.71 -6.69
CA ARG A 80 0.35 -14.04 -6.01
C ARG A 80 1.55 -13.26 -6.57
N ARG A 81 1.67 -13.14 -7.90
CA ARG A 81 2.73 -12.38 -8.59
C ARG A 81 2.83 -10.92 -8.14
N SER A 82 1.73 -10.34 -7.65
CA SER A 82 1.69 -8.95 -7.17
C SER A 82 2.24 -8.79 -5.75
N ILE A 83 2.29 -9.88 -4.98
CA ILE A 83 2.78 -9.91 -3.59
C ILE A 83 4.20 -10.47 -3.51
N GLU A 84 4.57 -11.43 -4.37
CA GLU A 84 5.90 -12.07 -4.37
C GLU A 84 7.09 -11.09 -4.18
N PRO A 85 7.14 -9.93 -4.88
CA PRO A 85 8.23 -8.97 -4.69
C PRO A 85 8.35 -8.39 -3.27
N LEU A 86 7.27 -8.43 -2.47
CA LEU A 86 7.23 -7.93 -1.09
C LEU A 86 7.86 -8.91 -0.10
N TRP A 87 8.14 -10.14 -0.50
CA TRP A 87 8.92 -11.10 0.28
C TRP A 87 10.40 -11.11 -0.08
N ASN A 88 10.84 -10.32 -1.06
CA ASN A 88 12.24 -10.28 -1.46
C ASN A 88 13.14 -9.99 -0.23
N GLY A 89 14.04 -10.94 0.06
CA GLY A 89 14.97 -10.92 1.19
C GLY A 89 14.35 -11.14 2.57
N TRP A 90 13.15 -11.70 2.61
CA TRP A 90 12.49 -12.26 3.79
C TRP A 90 12.07 -13.70 3.48
N PRO A 91 11.78 -14.53 4.49
CA PRO A 91 11.07 -15.78 4.27
C PRO A 91 9.76 -15.51 3.51
N GLU A 92 9.38 -16.43 2.62
CA GLU A 92 8.13 -16.30 1.88
C GLU A 92 6.94 -16.26 2.84
N GLY A 93 6.02 -15.31 2.62
CA GLY A 93 4.89 -15.10 3.50
C GLY A 93 5.25 -14.24 4.71
N TRP A 94 4.60 -14.51 5.84
CA TRP A 94 4.74 -13.74 7.08
C TRP A 94 4.66 -14.62 8.33
N TYR A 95 5.07 -15.90 8.21
CA TYR A 95 4.99 -16.89 9.28
C TYR A 95 5.83 -16.52 10.52
N ASP A 96 6.89 -15.76 10.31
CA ASP A 96 7.78 -15.25 11.35
C ASP A 96 7.24 -13.97 12.02
N TRP A 97 6.02 -13.53 11.66
CA TRP A 97 5.46 -12.25 12.08
C TRP A 97 4.08 -12.38 12.73
N HIS A 98 4.00 -12.28 14.07
CA HIS A 98 2.83 -12.71 14.87
C HIS A 98 1.66 -11.72 15.04
N TYR A 99 1.77 -10.42 14.76
CA TYR A 99 0.65 -9.45 14.97
C TYR A 99 -0.60 -9.65 14.10
N TRP A 100 -0.58 -10.53 13.10
CA TRP A 100 -1.82 -10.96 12.44
C TRP A 100 -2.41 -12.24 13.03
N GLY A 101 -1.84 -12.72 14.13
CA GLY A 101 -2.35 -13.83 14.95
C GLY A 101 -1.44 -15.08 14.93
N PRO A 102 -1.52 -15.93 15.97
CA PRO A 102 -0.84 -17.23 16.03
C PRO A 102 -1.43 -18.25 15.05
N ASP A 103 -2.62 -17.99 14.52
CA ASP A 103 -3.29 -18.86 13.57
C ASP A 103 -2.61 -18.86 12.20
N ALA A 104 -1.68 -17.93 11.92
CA ALA A 104 -0.92 -17.79 10.67
C ALA A 104 -0.11 -19.03 10.20
N TYR A 105 -0.24 -20.17 10.89
CA TYR A 105 0.59 -21.37 10.84
C TYR A 105 0.15 -22.43 9.81
N GLU A 106 -1.07 -22.36 9.30
CA GLU A 106 -1.44 -23.05 8.05
C GLU A 106 -1.03 -22.17 6.86
N PRO A 107 -0.95 -22.62 5.59
CA PRO A 107 -0.64 -21.69 4.52
C PRO A 107 -1.76 -20.64 4.47
N TYR A 108 -1.54 -19.45 5.06
CA TYR A 108 -2.23 -18.20 4.77
C TYR A 108 -1.78 -17.76 3.39
N ALA A 109 -1.98 -18.67 2.45
CA ALA A 109 -1.77 -18.51 1.06
C ALA A 109 -2.59 -17.30 0.66
N VAL A 110 -1.98 -16.47 -0.16
CA VAL A 110 -2.56 -15.31 -0.84
C VAL A 110 -4.04 -15.50 -1.24
N THR A 111 -4.46 -16.75 -1.50
CA THR A 111 -5.82 -17.24 -1.73
C THR A 111 -6.88 -16.85 -0.68
N GLN A 112 -6.56 -16.63 0.61
CA GLN A 112 -7.58 -16.24 1.62
C GLN A 112 -7.75 -14.73 1.81
N PHE A 113 -6.78 -13.89 1.44
CA PHE A 113 -7.00 -12.43 1.42
C PHE A 113 -7.92 -12.00 0.26
N ILE A 114 -8.16 -12.92 -0.68
CA ILE A 114 -9.06 -12.75 -1.82
C ILE A 114 -10.54 -12.83 -1.41
N THR A 115 -10.89 -13.51 -0.31
CA THR A 115 -12.29 -13.79 0.03
C THR A 115 -12.98 -12.65 0.79
N ARG A 116 -12.24 -11.82 1.55
CA ARG A 116 -12.78 -10.62 2.19
C ARG A 116 -11.73 -9.52 2.13
N TYR A 117 -12.09 -8.39 1.53
CA TYR A 117 -11.25 -7.19 1.53
C TYR A 117 -11.06 -6.69 2.97
N THR A 118 -10.00 -7.16 3.64
CA THR A 118 -9.77 -6.96 5.08
C THR A 118 -8.78 -5.84 5.39
N GLY A 119 -8.52 -4.95 4.43
CA GLY A 119 -7.68 -3.77 4.67
C GLY A 119 -6.21 -4.05 4.95
N LYS A 120 -5.69 -5.23 4.60
CA LYS A 120 -4.27 -5.54 4.83
C LYS A 120 -3.41 -4.86 3.80
N VAL A 121 -2.36 -4.18 4.26
CA VAL A 121 -1.33 -3.60 3.40
C VAL A 121 0.03 -4.14 3.84
N VAL A 122 0.86 -4.46 2.88
CA VAL A 122 2.24 -4.91 3.09
C VAL A 122 3.20 -4.01 2.34
N ALA A 123 4.37 -3.78 2.90
CA ALA A 123 5.44 -3.05 2.24
C ALA A 123 6.79 -3.72 2.47
N ASN A 124 7.68 -3.62 1.48
CA ASN A 124 9.05 -4.07 1.58
C ASN A 124 9.96 -2.94 1.11
N LEU A 125 10.73 -2.41 2.05
CA LEU A 125 11.49 -1.18 1.95
C LEU A 125 12.98 -1.49 2.15
N ARG A 126 13.84 -0.69 1.52
CA ARG A 126 15.29 -0.80 1.62
C ARG A 126 15.92 0.56 1.83
N ASN A 127 17.03 0.61 2.56
CA ASN A 127 17.88 1.80 2.61
C ASN A 127 19.05 1.67 1.61
N ASP A 128 19.84 2.73 1.49
CA ASP A 128 20.98 2.78 0.56
C ASP A 128 22.10 1.79 0.92
N ASP A 129 22.23 1.42 2.20
CA ASP A 129 23.16 0.39 2.67
C ASP A 129 22.67 -1.05 2.39
N GLY A 130 21.50 -1.19 1.77
CA GLY A 130 20.88 -2.48 1.48
C GLY A 130 20.18 -3.15 2.66
N LYS A 131 20.11 -2.52 3.84
CA LYS A 131 19.28 -2.97 4.96
C LYS A 131 17.80 -2.93 4.56
N ARG A 132 17.02 -3.81 5.17
CA ARG A 132 15.61 -4.03 4.82
C ARG A 132 14.68 -3.64 5.96
N MET A 133 13.51 -3.14 5.61
CA MET A 133 12.39 -2.96 6.50
C MET A 133 11.14 -3.51 5.82
N ARG A 134 10.37 -4.35 6.50
CA ARG A 134 9.05 -4.76 6.01
C ARG A 134 7.97 -4.19 6.91
N CYS A 135 6.84 -3.81 6.33
CA CYS A 135 5.69 -3.27 7.03
C CYS A 135 4.45 -4.14 6.79
N ARG A 136 3.62 -4.26 7.81
CA ARG A 136 2.28 -4.83 7.74
C ARG A 136 1.32 -3.85 8.40
N MET A 137 0.22 -3.54 7.73
CA MET A 137 -0.74 -2.55 8.20
C MET A 137 -2.16 -3.06 8.01
N HIS A 138 -3.06 -2.51 8.80
CA HIS A 138 -4.49 -2.72 8.71
C HIS A 138 -5.16 -1.35 8.57
N LEU A 139 -5.82 -1.14 7.43
CA LEU A 139 -6.52 0.10 7.13
C LEU A 139 -7.86 0.17 7.87
N ILE A 140 -8.17 1.36 8.40
CA ILE A 140 -9.46 1.67 9.04
C ILE A 140 -10.57 1.75 7.99
N ALA A 141 -10.29 2.40 6.86
CA ALA A 141 -11.21 2.52 5.74
C ALA A 141 -10.61 1.93 4.46
N PRO A 142 -10.58 0.59 4.32
CA PRO A 142 -9.88 -0.09 3.23
C PRO A 142 -10.20 0.47 1.85
N ALA A 143 -11.47 0.76 1.56
CA ALA A 143 -11.96 1.23 0.26
C ALA A 143 -11.35 2.58 -0.20
N ARG A 144 -10.74 3.34 0.71
CA ARG A 144 -10.00 4.57 0.40
C ARG A 144 -8.49 4.34 0.27
N GLY A 145 -8.05 3.08 0.29
CA GLY A 145 -6.65 2.67 0.30
C GLY A 145 -5.89 3.28 1.48
N MET A 146 -4.60 3.57 1.27
CA MET A 146 -3.75 4.21 2.27
C MET A 146 -4.29 5.56 2.78
N ALA A 147 -5.08 6.30 1.98
CA ALA A 147 -5.73 7.54 2.41
C ALA A 147 -6.83 7.31 3.46
N GLY A 148 -7.30 6.07 3.60
CA GLY A 148 -8.28 5.68 4.59
C GLY A 148 -7.75 5.61 6.02
N GLY A 149 -6.43 5.80 6.21
CA GLY A 149 -5.74 5.69 7.48
C GLY A 149 -5.63 4.24 7.96
N GLY A 150 -4.85 4.03 9.01
CA GLY A 150 -4.62 2.70 9.56
C GLY A 150 -3.49 2.65 10.57
N GLU A 151 -3.25 1.45 11.07
CA GLU A 151 -2.13 1.16 11.96
C GLU A 151 -1.39 -0.09 11.52
N GLY A 152 -0.16 -0.24 11.97
CA GLY A 152 0.69 -1.32 11.53
C GLY A 152 1.93 -1.49 12.37
N GLU A 153 2.68 -2.51 12.00
CA GLU A 153 3.99 -2.79 12.54
C GLU A 153 4.98 -2.86 11.37
N CYS A 154 6.17 -2.28 11.53
CA CYS A 154 7.30 -2.53 10.64
C CYS A 154 8.44 -3.18 11.41
N GLN A 155 9.08 -4.16 10.78
CA GLN A 155 10.29 -4.80 11.31
C GLN A 155 11.50 -4.35 10.51
N ILE A 156 12.58 -4.04 11.22
CA ILE A 156 13.86 -3.69 10.63
C ILE A 156 14.77 -4.90 10.70
N HIS A 157 15.40 -5.24 9.57
CA HIS A 157 16.38 -6.30 9.51
C HIS A 157 17.59 -5.95 10.40
N GLY A 158 17.93 -6.82 11.34
CA GLY A 158 18.95 -6.57 12.36
C GLY A 158 18.38 -6.07 13.70
N GLY A 159 17.07 -5.85 13.80
CA GLY A 159 16.37 -5.57 15.05
C GLY A 159 15.66 -4.21 15.07
N GLY A 160 14.67 -4.11 15.96
CA GLY A 160 13.82 -2.95 16.09
C GLY A 160 12.47 -3.11 15.39
N THR A 161 11.45 -2.54 16.03
CA THR A 161 10.07 -2.57 15.56
C THR A 161 9.53 -1.15 15.52
N VAL A 162 8.78 -0.80 14.49
CA VAL A 162 8.09 0.49 14.38
C VAL A 162 6.59 0.27 14.50
N ASN A 163 5.95 0.95 15.44
CA ASN A 163 4.49 1.03 15.50
C ASN A 163 4.04 2.16 14.58
N ALA A 164 3.50 1.82 13.41
CA ALA A 164 3.16 2.78 12.36
C ALA A 164 1.68 3.17 12.40
N ARG A 165 1.37 4.44 12.06
CA ARG A 165 0.03 5.01 11.97
C ARG A 165 -0.07 5.94 10.74
N PHE A 166 -1.20 5.89 10.05
CA PHE A 166 -1.48 6.62 8.81
C PHE A 166 -2.87 7.25 8.85
#